data_AF-A0AAU7D9E3-F1
#
_entry.id   AF-A0AAU7D9E3-F1
#
_cell.length_a   1.000
_cell.length_b   1.000
_cell.length_c   1.000
_cell.angle_alpha   90.00
_cell.angle_beta   90.00
_cell.angle_gamma   90.00
#
_symmetry.space_group_name_H-M   'P 1'
#
loop_
_entity.id
_entity.type
_entity.pdbx_description
1 polymer ?
#
loop_
_entity_poly.entity_id
_entity_poly.type
_entity_poly.pdbx_seq_one_letter_code
_entity_poly.pdbx_strand_id
1 'polypeptide(L)'
;MSDSFVLGVGFVVDLEELAVVLDYISHDEHRWEAVSDDIGHWGDDRCVIIRYSNPSGADIPNEISFRFRCLPYDYPFFPIWLVCLHPSLAEPVRGGLYFEGEELKGDFLEDWRRFWHPIRKALPVFGA
;
A
#
# COMPACT_ATOMS: atom_id res chain seq x y z
N MET A 1 9.68 -11.92 30.12
CA MET A 1 10.45 -11.95 28.85
C MET A 1 9.82 -10.91 27.97
N SER A 2 10.54 -9.85 27.58
CA SER A 2 10.01 -8.87 26.63
C SER A 2 10.15 -9.48 25.25
N ASP A 3 9.05 -9.92 24.67
CA ASP A 3 9.02 -10.34 23.28
C ASP A 3 9.34 -9.13 22.42
N SER A 4 10.56 -9.10 21.87
CA SER A 4 10.94 -8.10 20.87
C SER A 4 10.18 -8.44 19.59
N PHE A 5 9.04 -7.80 19.36
CA PHE A 5 8.34 -7.89 18.08
C PHE A 5 9.15 -7.12 17.04
N VAL A 6 9.75 -7.82 16.08
CA VAL A 6 10.33 -7.19 14.90
C VAL A 6 9.17 -6.60 14.09
N LEU A 7 9.03 -5.28 14.13
CA LEU A 7 7.92 -4.53 13.52
C LEU A 7 7.90 -4.55 11.97
N GLY A 8 8.81 -5.31 11.36
CA GLY A 8 9.03 -5.35 9.92
C GLY A 8 10.08 -4.34 9.46
N VAL A 9 10.29 -4.28 8.15
CA VAL A 9 11.12 -3.26 7.49
C VAL A 9 10.19 -2.22 6.91
N GLY A 10 10.56 -0.94 6.95
CA GLY A 10 9.85 0.11 6.22
C GLY A 10 10.78 0.88 5.29
N PHE A 11 10.16 1.69 4.43
CA PHE A 11 10.80 2.44 3.37
C PHE A 11 10.25 3.87 3.36
N VAL A 12 11.11 4.81 2.98
CA VAL A 12 10.70 6.15 2.58
C VAL A 12 11.03 6.24 1.10
N VAL A 13 10.02 6.51 0.28
CA VAL A 13 10.12 6.48 -1.18
C VAL A 13 9.42 7.70 -1.75
N ASP A 14 9.94 8.24 -2.85
CA ASP A 14 9.23 9.26 -3.59
C ASP A 14 7.94 8.68 -4.21
N LEU A 15 6.90 9.50 -4.34
CA LEU A 15 5.61 9.07 -4.87
C LEU A 15 5.70 8.65 -6.34
N GLU A 16 6.52 9.32 -7.16
CA GLU A 16 6.70 8.95 -8.57
C GLU A 16 7.46 7.62 -8.66
N GLU A 17 8.53 7.44 -7.86
CA GLU A 17 9.23 6.16 -7.75
C GLU A 17 8.30 5.03 -7.28
N LEU A 18 7.46 5.30 -6.28
CA LEU A 18 6.46 4.35 -5.82
C LEU A 18 5.50 3.97 -6.94
N ALA A 19 5.00 4.93 -7.71
CA ALA A 19 4.12 4.65 -8.85
C ALA A 19 4.78 3.72 -9.87
N VAL A 20 6.07 3.92 -10.19
CA VAL A 20 6.85 3.02 -11.06
C VAL A 20 6.96 1.62 -10.45
N VAL A 21 7.22 1.52 -9.15
CA VAL A 21 7.31 0.21 -8.46
C VAL A 21 5.96 -0.51 -8.50
N LEU A 22 4.86 0.20 -8.27
CA LEU A 22 3.50 -0.36 -8.31
C LEU A 22 3.13 -0.83 -9.73
N ASP A 23 3.49 -0.06 -10.76
CA ASP A 23 3.32 -0.47 -12.16
C ASP A 23 4.15 -1.72 -12.46
N TYR A 24 5.40 -1.78 -12.01
CA TYR A 24 6.26 -2.95 -12.20
C TYR A 24 5.70 -4.24 -11.59
N ILE A 25 5.10 -4.17 -10.39
CA ILE A 25 4.47 -5.34 -9.76
C ILE A 25 3.05 -5.61 -10.27
N SER A 26 2.50 -4.73 -11.10
CA SER A 26 1.24 -4.96 -11.80
C SER A 26 1.48 -5.88 -12.99
N HIS A 27 1.09 -7.13 -12.87
CA HIS A 27 1.21 -8.12 -13.92
C HIS A 27 -0.12 -8.82 -14.19
N ASP A 28 -0.31 -9.27 -15.43
CA ASP A 28 -1.52 -9.98 -15.86
C ASP A 28 -2.80 -9.23 -15.48
N GLU A 29 -3.60 -9.81 -14.58
CA GLU A 29 -4.86 -9.29 -14.07
C GLU A 29 -4.71 -8.50 -12.77
N HIS A 30 -3.54 -8.56 -12.12
CA HIS A 30 -3.26 -7.84 -10.88
C HIS A 30 -2.88 -6.39 -11.19
N ARG A 31 -3.54 -5.46 -10.48
CA ARG A 31 -3.31 -4.03 -10.64
C ARG A 31 -3.06 -3.38 -9.30
N TRP A 32 -1.96 -2.63 -9.24
CA TRP A 32 -1.58 -1.79 -8.12
C TRP A 32 -1.59 -0.34 -8.55
N GLU A 33 -2.14 0.51 -7.69
CA GLU A 33 -2.15 1.96 -7.93
C GLU A 33 -1.95 2.71 -6.62
N ALA A 34 -1.29 3.87 -6.69
CA ALA A 34 -1.28 4.85 -5.63
C ALA A 34 -2.19 6.01 -6.03
N VAL A 35 -3.11 6.40 -5.15
CA VAL A 35 -3.99 7.55 -5.35
C VAL A 35 -3.83 8.52 -4.19
N SER A 36 -3.90 9.82 -4.47
CA SER A 36 -3.96 10.83 -3.43
C SER A 36 -5.24 10.68 -2.62
N ASP A 37 -5.13 10.75 -1.30
CA ASP A 37 -6.29 10.79 -0.42
C ASP A 37 -6.70 12.25 -0.15
N ASP A 38 -7.25 12.90 -1.17
CA ASP A 38 -7.63 14.31 -1.12
C ASP A 38 -9.01 14.53 -0.47
N ILE A 39 -9.45 13.65 0.45
CA ILE A 39 -10.75 13.77 1.14
C ILE A 39 -10.70 14.89 2.18
N GLY A 40 -10.47 16.14 1.73
CA GLY A 40 -10.97 17.44 2.21
C GLY A 40 -10.72 17.91 3.65
N HIS A 41 -10.44 17.01 4.58
CA HIS A 41 -10.23 17.23 5.99
C HIS A 41 -9.21 16.13 6.33
N TRP A 42 -7.98 16.40 6.74
CA TRP A 42 -7.57 16.77 8.09
C TRP A 42 -6.07 17.15 8.03
N GLY A 43 -5.72 18.44 8.17
CA GLY A 43 -4.36 18.91 8.50
C GLY A 43 -3.29 18.92 7.39
N ASP A 44 -2.06 19.33 7.78
CA ASP A 44 -0.83 19.43 6.96
C ASP A 44 -0.25 18.07 6.51
N ASP A 45 -0.82 16.97 7.00
CA ASP A 45 -0.34 15.60 6.76
C ASP A 45 -1.02 15.00 5.51
N ARG A 46 -0.35 15.09 4.36
CA ARG A 46 -0.80 14.42 3.13
C ARG A 46 -0.72 12.90 3.29
N CYS A 47 -1.66 12.18 2.69
CA CYS A 47 -1.68 10.73 2.68
C CYS A 47 -1.82 10.18 1.26
N VAL A 48 -1.36 8.96 1.06
CA VAL A 48 -1.57 8.19 -0.17
C VAL A 48 -2.30 6.90 0.16
N ILE A 49 -3.25 6.52 -0.67
CA ILE A 49 -3.89 5.20 -0.61
C ILE A 49 -3.26 4.34 -1.69
N ILE A 50 -2.70 3.21 -1.30
CA ILE A 50 -2.24 2.18 -2.22
C ILE A 50 -3.33 1.12 -2.32
N ARG A 51 -3.74 0.82 -3.54
CA ARG A 51 -4.78 -0.14 -3.85
C ARG A 51 -4.19 -1.32 -4.58
N TYR A 52 -4.73 -2.49 -4.29
CA TYR A 52 -4.50 -3.73 -5.00
C TYR A 52 -5.85 -4.28 -5.43
N SER A 53 -6.04 -4.47 -6.73
CA SER A 53 -7.25 -5.05 -7.30
C SER A 53 -6.89 -6.19 -8.23
N ASN A 54 -7.82 -7.15 -8.33
CA ASN A 54 -7.77 -8.20 -9.34
C ASN A 54 -9.11 -8.19 -10.11
N PRO A 55 -9.34 -7.23 -11.03
CA PRO A 55 -10.63 -7.03 -11.69
C PRO A 55 -11.13 -8.22 -12.52
N SER A 56 -10.28 -9.22 -12.81
CA SER A 56 -10.61 -10.37 -13.65
C SER A 56 -10.64 -11.69 -12.87
N GLY A 57 -9.94 -11.77 -11.73
CA GLY A 57 -9.97 -12.94 -10.86
C GLY A 57 -11.29 -13.06 -10.12
N ALA A 58 -12.01 -14.16 -10.34
CA ALA A 58 -13.22 -14.51 -9.60
C ALA A 58 -13.00 -14.56 -8.06
N ASP A 59 -11.75 -14.62 -7.61
CA ASP A 59 -11.36 -14.81 -6.22
C ASP A 59 -11.33 -13.51 -5.38
N ILE A 60 -11.30 -12.31 -5.99
CA ILE A 60 -11.26 -11.03 -5.25
C ILE A 60 -12.23 -10.03 -5.89
N PRO A 61 -13.50 -9.96 -5.44
CA PRO A 61 -14.51 -9.13 -6.07
C PRO A 61 -14.35 -7.62 -5.77
N ASN A 62 -13.40 -7.21 -4.93
CA ASN A 62 -13.16 -5.81 -4.59
C ASN A 62 -11.69 -5.49 -4.28
N GLU A 63 -11.27 -4.24 -4.41
CA GLU A 63 -9.89 -3.88 -4.05
C GLU A 63 -9.60 -4.01 -2.55
N ILE A 64 -8.34 -4.36 -2.26
CA ILE A 64 -7.69 -4.20 -0.97
C ILE A 64 -6.98 -2.86 -1.00
N SER A 65 -7.09 -2.06 0.06
CA SER A 65 -6.38 -0.78 0.10
C SER A 65 -5.94 -0.39 1.50
N PHE A 66 -4.74 0.19 1.54
CA PHE A 66 -4.10 0.69 2.74
C PHE A 66 -3.64 2.12 2.49
N ARG A 67 -3.84 2.96 3.49
CA ARG A 67 -3.36 4.34 3.53
C ARG A 67 -2.01 4.40 4.23
N PHE A 68 -1.14 5.23 3.69
CA PHE A 68 0.15 5.57 4.25
C PHE A 68 0.29 7.09 4.32
N ARG A 69 1.04 7.56 5.32
CA ARG A 69 1.34 8.99 5.47
C ARG A 69 2.46 9.41 4.54
N CYS A 70 2.34 10.61 4.01
CA CYS A 70 3.43 11.32 3.37
C CYS A 70 4.11 12.24 4.40
N LEU A 71 5.42 12.44 4.26
CA LEU A 71 6.13 13.41 5.07
C LEU A 71 5.69 14.85 4.73
N PRO A 72 5.60 15.74 5.73
CA PRO A 72 5.28 17.14 5.50
C PRO A 72 6.32 17.81 4.60
N TYR A 73 5.84 18.75 3.79
CA TYR A 73 6.60 19.40 2.73
C TYR A 73 7.25 20.70 3.19
N ASP A 74 8.56 20.69 3.43
CA ASP A 74 9.32 21.90 3.81
C ASP A 74 10.40 22.32 2.79
N TYR A 75 10.49 21.67 1.61
CA TYR A 75 11.59 21.91 0.68
C TYR A 75 11.24 22.93 -0.42
N PRO A 76 11.93 24.08 -0.53
CA PRO A 76 11.49 25.18 -1.40
C PRO A 76 11.81 25.02 -2.89
N PHE A 77 12.54 23.98 -3.31
CA PHE A 77 13.09 23.89 -4.68
C PHE A 77 12.46 22.81 -5.57
N PHE A 78 11.89 21.74 -5.00
CA PHE A 78 11.19 20.69 -5.76
C PHE A 78 10.07 20.07 -4.91
N PRO A 79 8.82 20.01 -5.41
CA PRO A 79 7.71 19.36 -4.70
C PRO A 79 7.81 17.83 -4.76
N ILE A 80 8.73 17.24 -4.01
CA ILE A 80 8.88 15.78 -3.86
C ILE A 80 7.95 15.30 -2.75
N TRP A 81 7.14 14.28 -3.03
CA TRP A 81 6.20 13.70 -2.06
C TRP A 81 6.78 12.40 -1.55
N LEU A 82 7.32 12.40 -0.33
CA LEU A 82 7.90 11.21 0.27
C LEU A 82 6.82 10.43 1.04
N VAL A 83 6.60 9.17 0.65
CA VAL A 83 5.65 8.26 1.28
C VAL A 83 6.38 7.37 2.29
N CYS A 84 5.86 7.29 3.51
CA CYS A 84 6.38 6.43 4.57
C CYS A 84 5.67 5.07 4.56
N LEU A 85 6.30 4.07 3.95
CA LEU A 85 5.80 2.70 3.86
C LEU A 85 6.35 1.87 5.01
N HIS A 86 5.60 1.71 6.10
CA HIS A 86 5.98 0.85 7.20
C HIS A 86 4.75 0.07 7.71
N PRO A 87 4.86 -1.22 8.07
CA PRO A 87 3.72 -2.01 8.54
C PRO A 87 2.94 -1.37 9.70
N SER A 88 3.64 -0.73 10.64
CA SER A 88 3.01 -0.06 11.78
C SER A 88 2.30 1.25 11.44
N LEU A 89 2.47 1.78 10.22
CA LEU A 89 1.85 3.02 9.74
C LEU A 89 0.72 2.74 8.73
N ALA A 90 0.52 1.47 8.34
CA ALA A 90 -0.50 1.10 7.38
C ALA A 90 -1.88 1.18 8.02
N GLU A 91 -2.71 2.09 7.52
CA GLU A 91 -4.11 2.21 7.93
C GLU A 91 -5.00 1.49 6.92
N PRO A 92 -5.82 0.52 7.33
CA PRO A 92 -6.71 -0.17 6.40
C PRO A 92 -7.83 0.76 5.94
N VAL A 93 -8.01 0.86 4.62
CA VAL A 93 -9.09 1.65 3.99
C VAL A 93 -10.20 0.72 3.51
N ARG A 94 -9.83 -0.37 2.83
CA ARG A 94 -10.77 -1.39 2.36
C ARG A 94 -10.12 -2.77 2.42
N GLY A 95 -10.80 -3.72 3.08
CA GLY A 95 -10.38 -5.12 3.12
C GLY A 95 -10.88 -5.89 1.90
N GLY A 96 -10.14 -6.92 1.52
CA GLY A 96 -10.51 -7.83 0.44
C GLY A 96 -11.64 -8.76 0.86
N LEU A 97 -12.42 -9.19 -0.12
CA LEU A 97 -13.36 -10.30 0.02
C LEU A 97 -12.86 -11.46 -0.84
N TYR A 98 -13.12 -12.69 -0.42
CA TYR A 98 -12.65 -13.90 -1.05
C TYR A 98 -13.74 -14.96 -1.02
N PHE A 99 -13.86 -15.73 -2.10
CA PHE A 99 -14.72 -16.91 -2.11
C PHE A 99 -13.95 -18.12 -1.59
N GLU A 100 -14.45 -18.75 -0.52
CA GLU A 100 -13.99 -20.06 -0.04
C GLU A 100 -15.14 -21.06 -0.22
N GLY A 101 -15.19 -21.70 -1.38
CA GLY A 101 -16.35 -22.49 -1.80
C GLY A 101 -17.52 -21.57 -2.17
N GLU A 102 -18.65 -21.69 -1.46
CA GLU A 102 -19.83 -20.84 -1.64
C GLU A 102 -19.88 -19.64 -0.66
N GLU A 103 -18.96 -19.57 0.29
CA GLU A 103 -18.93 -18.52 1.32
C GLU A 103 -18.02 -17.35 0.90
N LEU A 104 -18.48 -16.12 1.13
CA LEU A 104 -17.68 -14.91 0.99
C LEU A 104 -17.06 -14.54 2.34
N LYS A 105 -15.74 -14.45 2.40
CA LYS A 105 -14.97 -14.15 3.62
C LYS A 105 -14.05 -12.95 3.42
N GLY A 106 -13.70 -12.29 4.53
CA GLY A 106 -12.63 -11.30 4.57
C GLY A 106 -11.66 -11.66 5.69
N ASP A 107 -10.37 -11.70 5.39
CA ASP A 107 -9.31 -11.94 6.36
C ASP A 107 -8.25 -10.85 6.21
N PHE A 108 -8.16 -9.99 7.22
CA PHE A 108 -7.25 -8.86 7.23
C PHE A 108 -5.77 -9.27 7.25
N LEU A 109 -5.43 -10.39 7.89
CA LEU A 109 -4.06 -10.89 7.91
C LEU A 109 -3.67 -11.43 6.54
N GLU A 110 -4.62 -12.05 5.84
CA GLU A 110 -4.43 -12.49 4.47
C GLU A 110 -4.32 -11.31 3.51
N ASP A 111 -5.20 -10.31 3.64
CA ASP A 111 -5.14 -9.05 2.90
C ASP A 111 -3.76 -8.41 3.03
N TRP A 112 -3.27 -8.30 4.26
CA TRP A 112 -1.96 -7.72 4.54
C TRP A 112 -0.83 -8.52 3.90
N ARG A 113 -0.88 -9.85 3.90
CA ARG A 113 0.14 -10.69 3.27
C ARG A 113 0.15 -10.53 1.75
N ARG A 114 -1.04 -10.51 1.13
CA ARG A 114 -1.23 -10.28 -0.31
C ARG A 114 -0.78 -8.88 -0.70
N PHE A 115 -1.05 -7.89 0.15
CA PHE A 115 -0.70 -6.49 -0.05
C PHE A 115 0.81 -6.18 0.17
N TRP A 116 1.37 -6.53 1.32
CA TRP A 116 2.66 -6.00 1.75
C TRP A 116 3.85 -6.72 1.11
N HIS A 117 3.74 -8.03 0.88
CA HIS A 117 4.88 -8.84 0.46
C HIS A 117 5.40 -8.51 -0.95
N PRO A 118 4.54 -8.26 -1.96
CA PRO A 118 4.97 -7.82 -3.29
C PRO A 118 5.70 -6.47 -3.26
N ILE A 119 5.11 -5.47 -2.58
CA ILE A 119 5.71 -4.13 -2.44
C ILE A 119 7.09 -4.21 -1.78
N ARG A 120 7.20 -4.92 -0.65
CA ARG A 120 8.46 -5.09 0.08
C ARG A 120 9.55 -5.74 -0.75
N LYS A 121 9.21 -6.65 -1.66
CA LYS A 121 10.18 -7.31 -2.55
C LYS A 121 10.66 -6.40 -3.67
N ALA A 122 9.81 -5.51 -4.16
CA ALA A 122 10.11 -4.66 -5.31
C ALA A 122 10.88 -3.39 -4.93
N LEU A 123 10.58 -2.76 -3.79
CA LEU A 123 11.21 -1.50 -3.37
C LEU A 123 12.76 -1.54 -3.33
N PRO A 124 13.43 -2.58 -2.80
CA PRO A 124 14.89 -2.64 -2.80
C PRO A 124 15.53 -2.75 -4.19
N VAL A 125 14.79 -3.21 -5.20
CA VAL A 125 15.29 -3.38 -6.57
C VAL A 125 15.43 -2.04 -7.29
N PHE A 126 14.62 -1.04 -6.93
CA PHE A 126 14.63 0.28 -7.53
C PHE A 126 15.47 1.31 -6.74
N GLY A 127 15.87 0.98 -5.51
CA GLY A 127 16.70 1.84 -4.65
C GLY A 127 18.20 1.49 -4.63
N ALA A 128 18.68 0.66 -5.57
CA ALA A 128 20.07 0.16 -5.64
C ALA A 128 20.82 0.66 -6.88
#